data_AF-A0A2U1W2X0-F1
#
_entry.id   AF-A0A2U1W2X0-F1
#
_cell.length_a   1.000
_cell.length_b   1.000
_cell.length_c   1.000
_cell.angle_alpha   90.00
_cell.angle_beta   90.00
_cell.angle_gamma   90.00
#
_symmetry.space_group_name_H-M   'P 1'
#
loop_
_entity.id
_entity.type
_entity.pdbx_description
1 polymer ?
#
loop_
_entity_poly.entity_id
_entity_poly.type
_entity_poly.pdbx_seq_one_letter_code
_entity_poly.pdbx_strand_id
1 'polypeptide(L)'
;MDRWNGGGRRSWRRLSPGALLLVLALLGGAALLERLELLPSGTVERLLGQEPKRPAYHVPAVPPDAARVDVAEVQGWLARIRVVAEKQKGYHREDWPHWAEVPGSCRDVRAAALIRDSLEPVQLSSDGCRVIRGRWRDSYTGQEFRDPHELDIDHRVPLDEAHDSGGHAWSRERRTAYANDLTDRRTLVTVAAAVNRAKGAKGPDDWLPPDRTQLCRYVADWVAVKLRWDLAVDARERASIDQVLDGCRRAAR
;
A
#
# COMPACT_ATOMS: atom_id res chain seq x y z
N MET A 1 2.78 -17.42 -47.50
CA MET A 1 3.18 -17.70 -46.10
C MET A 1 3.21 -16.36 -45.38
N ASP A 2 2.45 -16.05 -44.35
CA ASP A 2 1.32 -16.71 -43.70
C ASP A 2 0.42 -15.64 -43.06
N ARG A 3 -0.82 -16.05 -42.82
CA ARG A 3 -2.00 -15.30 -42.41
C ARG A 3 -1.82 -14.50 -41.10
N TRP A 4 -2.22 -13.24 -41.09
CA TRP A 4 -2.73 -12.54 -39.90
C TRP A 4 -4.14 -12.02 -40.21
N ASN A 5 -5.15 -12.77 -39.78
CA ASN A 5 -6.52 -12.30 -39.72
C ASN A 5 -7.24 -13.05 -38.59
N GLY A 6 -7.35 -12.40 -37.43
CA GLY A 6 -7.91 -12.97 -36.22
C GLY A 6 -8.56 -11.92 -35.33
N GLY A 7 -9.22 -10.92 -35.93
CA GLY A 7 -10.09 -9.99 -35.22
C GLY A 7 -11.38 -10.69 -34.78
N GLY A 8 -11.33 -11.43 -33.67
CA GLY A 8 -12.51 -12.01 -33.05
C GLY A 8 -13.45 -10.92 -32.54
N ARG A 9 -14.49 -10.60 -33.30
CA ARG A 9 -15.60 -9.75 -32.82
C ARG A 9 -16.29 -10.47 -31.66
N ARG A 10 -16.12 -9.98 -30.43
CA ARG A 10 -16.90 -10.46 -29.28
C ARG A 10 -18.38 -10.18 -29.56
N SER A 11 -19.15 -11.22 -29.86
CA SER A 11 -20.60 -11.11 -30.00
C SER A 11 -21.22 -10.99 -28.61
N TRP A 12 -21.63 -9.78 -28.22
CA TRP A 12 -22.40 -9.57 -27.01
C TRP A 12 -23.81 -10.12 -27.24
N ARG A 13 -24.13 -11.28 -26.65
CA ARG A 13 -25.49 -11.80 -26.64
C ARG A 13 -26.36 -10.82 -25.85
N ARG A 14 -27.35 -10.22 -26.51
CA ARG A 14 -28.32 -9.35 -25.84
C ARG A 14 -29.15 -10.19 -24.87
N LEU A 15 -29.21 -9.75 -23.61
CA LEU A 15 -30.06 -10.38 -22.61
C LEU A 15 -31.54 -10.15 -22.98
N SER A 16 -32.38 -11.15 -22.72
CA SER A 16 -33.83 -10.97 -22.84
C SER A 16 -34.32 -10.01 -21.76
N PRO A 17 -35.46 -9.32 -21.97
CA PRO A 17 -36.05 -8.44 -20.96
C PRO A 17 -36.28 -9.14 -19.61
N GLY A 18 -36.68 -10.42 -19.63
CA GLY A 18 -36.85 -11.23 -18.42
C GLY A 18 -35.53 -11.51 -17.69
N ALA A 19 -34.44 -11.78 -18.42
CA ALA A 19 -33.13 -11.96 -17.81
C ALA A 19 -32.60 -10.64 -17.19
N LEU A 20 -32.89 -9.51 -17.82
CA LEU A 20 -32.51 -8.20 -17.31
C LEU A 20 -33.26 -7.87 -15.99
N LEU A 21 -34.57 -8.12 -15.94
CA LEU A 21 -35.38 -7.92 -14.73
C LEU A 21 -34.89 -8.80 -13.56
N LEU A 22 -34.50 -10.04 -13.84
CA LEU A 22 -33.98 -10.94 -12.82
C LEU A 22 -32.65 -10.45 -12.23
N VAL A 23 -31.73 -9.97 -13.08
CA VAL A 23 -30.46 -9.38 -12.65
C VAL A 23 -30.70 -8.14 -11.79
N LEU A 24 -31.63 -7.26 -12.20
CA LEU A 24 -31.98 -6.07 -11.42
C LEU A 24 -32.60 -6.41 -10.06
N ALA A 25 -33.46 -7.43 -9.99
CA ALA A 25 -34.04 -7.89 -8.74
C ALA A 25 -32.97 -8.46 -7.77
N LEU A 26 -32.02 -9.23 -8.28
CA LEU A 26 -30.90 -9.76 -7.50
C LEU A 26 -29.99 -8.65 -6.98
N LEU A 27 -29.64 -7.67 -7.81
CA LEU A 27 -28.85 -6.51 -7.40
C LEU A 27 -29.58 -5.65 -6.36
N GLY A 28 -30.89 -5.44 -6.54
CA GLY A 28 -31.73 -4.72 -5.58
C GLY A 28 -31.83 -5.44 -4.23
N GLY A 29 -31.96 -6.77 -4.25
CA GLY A 29 -31.93 -7.60 -3.05
C GLY A 29 -30.58 -7.54 -2.33
N ALA A 30 -29.48 -7.65 -3.07
CA ALA A 30 -28.13 -7.49 -2.50
C ALA A 30 -27.92 -6.09 -1.89
N ALA A 31 -28.40 -5.03 -2.54
CA ALA A 31 -28.35 -3.66 -2.01
C ALA A 31 -29.17 -3.48 -0.73
N LEU A 32 -30.34 -4.11 -0.65
CA LEU A 32 -31.18 -4.09 0.55
C LEU A 32 -30.52 -4.84 1.70
N LEU A 33 -29.98 -6.04 1.44
CA LEU A 33 -29.28 -6.83 2.45
C LEU A 33 -28.00 -6.13 2.94
N GLU A 34 -27.28 -5.44 2.06
CA GLU A 34 -26.13 -4.63 2.44
C GLU A 34 -26.55 -3.44 3.34
N ARG A 35 -27.66 -2.76 3.03
CA ARG A 35 -28.24 -1.71 3.90
C ARG A 35 -28.71 -2.22 5.27
N LEU A 36 -29.07 -3.49 5.35
CA LEU A 36 -29.47 -4.16 6.59
C LEU A 36 -28.27 -4.78 7.33
N GLU A 37 -27.04 -4.53 6.87
CA GLU A 37 -25.80 -5.10 7.41
C GLU A 37 -25.73 -6.64 7.38
N LEU A 38 -26.58 -7.27 6.57
CA LEU A 38 -26.63 -8.74 6.38
C LEU A 38 -25.64 -9.23 5.32
N LEU A 39 -25.14 -8.31 4.48
CA LEU A 39 -24.03 -8.55 3.55
C LEU A 39 -22.88 -7.61 3.86
N PRO A 40 -21.62 -8.03 3.62
CA PRO A 40 -20.47 -7.15 3.79
C PRO A 40 -20.58 -5.93 2.86
N SER A 41 -20.19 -4.74 3.34
CA SER A 41 -20.20 -3.53 2.52
C SER A 41 -19.37 -3.69 1.24
N GLY A 42 -19.92 -3.22 0.13
CA GLY A 42 -19.36 -3.35 -1.22
C GLY A 42 -19.73 -4.64 -1.94
N THR A 43 -20.81 -5.33 -1.54
CA THR A 43 -21.21 -6.59 -2.19
C THR A 43 -21.83 -6.31 -3.55
N VAL A 44 -22.64 -5.26 -3.67
CA VAL A 44 -23.26 -4.86 -4.95
C VAL A 44 -22.20 -4.42 -5.96
N GLU A 45 -21.24 -3.59 -5.55
CA GLU A 45 -20.16 -3.14 -6.43
C GLU A 45 -19.33 -4.32 -6.91
N ARG A 46 -18.99 -5.26 -6.04
CA ARG A 46 -18.30 -6.50 -6.43
C ARG A 46 -19.09 -7.32 -7.43
N LEU A 47 -20.41 -7.43 -7.26
CA LEU A 47 -21.30 -8.08 -8.24
C LEU A 47 -21.33 -7.34 -9.59
N LEU A 48 -21.17 -6.02 -9.57
CA LEU A 48 -21.07 -5.18 -10.76
C LEU A 48 -19.65 -5.13 -11.35
N GLY A 49 -18.69 -5.87 -10.78
CA GLY A 49 -17.28 -5.78 -11.18
C GLY A 49 -16.64 -4.43 -10.88
N GLN A 50 -17.28 -3.62 -10.05
CA GLN A 50 -16.78 -2.36 -9.55
C GLN A 50 -16.08 -2.61 -8.21
N GLU A 51 -14.95 -1.94 -7.99
CA GLU A 51 -14.46 -1.87 -6.62
C GLU A 51 -15.42 -1.02 -5.79
N PRO A 52 -15.80 -1.47 -4.60
CA PRO A 52 -16.58 -0.62 -3.72
C PRO A 52 -15.83 0.68 -3.47
N LYS A 53 -16.51 1.81 -3.71
CA LYS A 53 -16.01 3.14 -3.34
C LYS A 53 -15.94 3.22 -1.82
N ARG A 54 -14.87 2.66 -1.25
CA ARG A 54 -14.62 2.71 0.19
C ARG A 54 -14.04 4.07 0.52
N PRO A 55 -14.41 4.68 1.66
CA PRO A 55 -13.81 5.94 2.06
C PRO A 55 -12.31 5.71 2.20
N ALA A 56 -11.50 6.50 1.49
CA ALA A 56 -10.10 6.63 1.84
C ALA A 56 -10.09 7.12 3.28
N TYR A 57 -9.68 6.27 4.22
CA TYR A 57 -9.56 6.71 5.60
C TYR A 57 -8.54 7.83 5.62
N HIS A 58 -8.99 9.04 5.96
CA HIS A 58 -8.07 10.14 6.18
C HIS A 58 -7.34 9.83 7.49
N VAL A 59 -6.18 9.20 7.37
CA VAL A 59 -5.24 9.05 8.47
C VAL A 59 -4.38 10.31 8.46
N PRO A 60 -4.47 11.17 9.50
CA PRO A 60 -3.66 12.38 9.57
C PRO A 60 -2.19 12.06 9.27
N ALA A 61 -1.54 12.93 8.49
CA ALA A 61 -0.11 12.79 8.27
C ALA A 61 0.60 13.03 9.61
N VAL A 62 1.27 12.00 10.15
CA VAL A 62 2.16 12.21 11.29
C VAL A 62 3.41 12.91 10.76
N PRO A 63 3.76 14.11 11.25
CA PRO A 63 4.95 14.82 10.79
C PRO A 63 6.18 13.91 10.87
N PRO A 64 7.06 13.90 9.85
CA PRO A 64 8.26 13.06 9.85
C PRO A 64 9.22 13.40 11.00
N ASP A 65 9.11 14.60 11.55
CA ASP A 65 9.85 15.16 12.68
C ASP A 65 9.10 15.09 14.02
N ALA A 66 7.93 14.44 14.07
CA ALA A 66 7.21 14.26 15.33
C ALA A 66 8.11 13.48 16.32
N ALA A 67 8.52 14.16 17.39
CA ALA A 67 9.49 13.64 18.35
C ALA A 67 9.04 12.36 19.05
N ARG A 68 7.73 12.07 19.09
CA ARG A 68 7.14 10.88 19.69
C ARG A 68 5.88 10.44 18.93
N VAL A 69 5.70 9.13 18.83
CA VAL A 69 4.47 8.49 18.33
C VAL A 69 3.42 8.50 19.44
N ASP A 70 2.21 8.97 19.14
CA ASP A 70 1.05 8.78 20.03
C ASP A 70 0.57 7.33 19.95
N VAL A 71 0.97 6.53 20.93
CA VAL A 71 0.63 5.10 20.97
C VAL A 71 -0.89 4.88 21.10
N ALA A 72 -1.61 5.75 21.82
CA ALA A 72 -3.05 5.58 22.02
C ALA A 72 -3.81 5.82 20.71
N GLU A 73 -3.39 6.83 19.93
CA GLU A 73 -3.94 7.08 18.61
C GLU A 73 -3.71 5.89 17.66
N VAL A 74 -2.48 5.38 17.60
CA VAL A 74 -2.13 4.23 16.73
C VAL A 74 -2.93 2.99 17.12
N GLN A 75 -3.15 2.73 18.42
CA GLN A 75 -4.02 1.64 18.86
C GLN A 75 -5.47 1.83 18.42
N GLY A 76 -5.98 3.07 18.44
CA GLY A 76 -7.30 3.40 17.92
C GLY A 76 -7.42 3.11 16.41
N TRP A 77 -6.37 3.36 15.63
CA TRP A 77 -6.30 2.97 14.22
C TRP A 77 -6.27 1.46 14.04
N LEU A 78 -5.40 0.78 14.79
CA LEU A 78 -5.23 -0.68 14.73
C LEU A 78 -6.51 -1.44 15.10
N ALA A 79 -7.29 -0.93 16.06
CA ALA A 79 -8.59 -1.50 16.43
C ALA A 79 -9.61 -1.49 15.28
N ARG A 80 -9.43 -0.65 14.27
CA ARG A 80 -10.28 -0.55 13.08
C ARG A 80 -9.84 -1.44 11.92
N ILE A 81 -8.64 -2.03 12.02
CA ILE A 81 -8.12 -2.94 11.00
C ILE A 81 -8.68 -4.34 11.26
N ARG A 82 -9.23 -4.95 10.21
CA ARG A 82 -9.75 -6.32 10.26
C ARG A 82 -8.62 -7.31 10.49
N VAL A 83 -8.86 -8.31 11.35
CA VAL A 83 -7.96 -9.46 11.51
C VAL A 83 -8.43 -10.57 10.57
N VAL A 84 -7.63 -10.93 9.58
CA VAL A 84 -7.96 -11.93 8.55
C VAL A 84 -6.71 -12.74 8.22
N ALA A 85 -6.85 -14.05 8.05
CA ALA A 85 -5.74 -14.89 7.58
C ALA A 85 -5.28 -14.46 6.17
N GLU A 86 -3.97 -14.45 5.97
CA GLU A 86 -3.33 -14.05 4.73
C GLU A 86 -3.63 -14.98 3.55
N LYS A 87 -3.60 -14.42 2.34
CA LYS A 87 -3.74 -15.16 1.09
C LYS A 87 -2.40 -15.37 0.36
N GLN A 88 -1.55 -16.18 0.98
CA GLN A 88 -0.18 -16.57 0.63
C GLN A 88 0.09 -17.12 -0.80
N LYS A 89 -0.89 -17.14 -1.72
CA LYS A 89 -0.75 -17.70 -3.07
C LYS A 89 -1.29 -16.77 -4.14
N GLY A 90 -0.66 -16.85 -5.31
CA GLY A 90 -1.10 -16.15 -6.52
C GLY A 90 -0.69 -14.68 -6.57
N TYR A 91 0.33 -14.28 -5.79
CA TYR A 91 0.99 -13.01 -6.00
C TYR A 91 1.85 -13.07 -7.27
N HIS A 92 1.71 -12.04 -8.09
CA HIS A 92 2.46 -11.80 -9.32
C HIS A 92 2.87 -10.34 -9.33
N ARG A 93 4.17 -10.02 -9.41
CA ARG A 93 4.65 -8.63 -9.27
C ARG A 93 4.14 -7.74 -10.42
N GLU A 94 4.01 -8.30 -11.60
CA GLU A 94 3.50 -7.69 -12.83
C GLU A 94 2.06 -7.18 -12.72
N ASP A 95 1.28 -7.70 -11.78
CA ASP A 95 -0.07 -7.24 -11.46
C ASP A 95 -0.08 -5.88 -10.72
N TRP A 96 1.09 -5.44 -10.26
CA TRP A 96 1.30 -4.20 -9.51
C TRP A 96 2.23 -3.26 -10.28
N PRO A 97 1.76 -2.62 -11.36
CA PRO A 97 2.57 -1.64 -12.09
C PRO A 97 3.11 -0.56 -11.15
N HIS A 98 4.43 -0.43 -11.08
CA HIS A 98 5.14 0.46 -10.15
C HIS A 98 6.25 1.20 -10.89
N TRP A 99 6.69 2.30 -10.30
CA TRP A 99 7.63 3.25 -10.91
C TRP A 99 7.07 3.90 -12.19
N ALA A 100 5.79 4.27 -12.13
CA ALA A 100 5.18 5.06 -13.20
C ALA A 100 5.87 6.43 -13.34
N GLU A 101 5.85 6.98 -14.55
CA GLU A 101 6.24 8.36 -14.79
C GLU A 101 5.31 9.32 -14.05
N VAL A 102 5.88 10.34 -13.41
CA VAL A 102 5.10 11.40 -12.76
C VAL A 102 4.56 12.36 -13.82
N PRO A 103 3.24 12.64 -13.85
CA PRO A 103 2.66 13.50 -14.87
C PRO A 103 3.37 14.86 -15.00
N GLY A 104 3.75 15.22 -16.23
CA GLY A 104 4.44 16.47 -16.54
C GLY A 104 5.93 16.48 -16.21
N SER A 105 6.55 15.31 -15.99
CA SER A 105 7.96 15.18 -15.63
C SER A 105 8.56 13.90 -16.23
N CYS A 106 9.80 13.94 -16.72
CA CYS A 106 10.52 12.75 -17.18
C CYS A 106 11.02 11.81 -16.05
N ARG A 107 10.46 11.95 -14.84
CA ARG A 107 10.92 11.27 -13.63
C ARG A 107 9.88 10.25 -13.24
N ASP A 108 10.34 9.05 -12.88
CA ASP A 108 9.49 8.06 -12.28
C ASP A 108 9.19 8.36 -10.80
N VAL A 109 8.26 7.61 -10.23
CA VAL A 109 7.93 7.66 -8.80
C VAL A 109 9.15 7.43 -7.91
N ARG A 110 10.13 6.62 -8.34
CA ARG A 110 11.36 6.39 -7.58
C ARG A 110 12.16 7.69 -7.44
N ALA A 111 12.42 8.38 -8.54
CA ALA A 111 13.12 9.66 -8.55
C ALA A 111 12.34 10.74 -7.79
N ALA A 112 11.01 10.74 -7.89
CA ALA A 112 10.17 11.66 -7.13
C ALA A 112 10.24 11.41 -5.61
N ALA A 113 10.24 10.16 -5.16
CA ALA A 113 10.41 9.80 -3.75
C ALA A 113 11.80 10.21 -3.23
N LEU A 114 12.87 9.99 -4.01
CA LEU A 114 14.21 10.46 -3.64
C LEU A 114 14.28 11.98 -3.50
N ILE A 115 13.68 12.74 -4.43
CA ILE A 115 13.62 14.20 -4.33
C ILE A 115 12.86 14.63 -3.06
N ARG A 116 11.71 14.00 -2.79
CA ARG A 116 10.83 14.29 -1.66
C ARG A 116 11.50 14.02 -0.31
N ASP A 117 12.30 12.98 -0.22
CA ASP A 117 12.87 12.48 1.03
C ASP A 117 14.29 13.00 1.31
N SER A 118 14.89 13.74 0.38
CA SER A 118 16.22 14.28 0.62
C SER A 118 16.21 15.39 1.66
N LEU A 119 17.17 15.34 2.59
CA LEU A 119 17.43 16.34 3.62
C LEU A 119 18.10 17.62 3.09
N GLU A 120 18.51 17.60 1.83
CA GLU A 120 19.06 18.75 1.12
C GLU A 120 18.61 18.74 -0.35
N PRO A 121 18.68 19.86 -1.09
CA PRO A 121 18.40 19.85 -2.51
C PRO A 121 19.23 18.79 -3.25
N VAL A 122 18.58 17.93 -4.01
CA VAL A 122 19.27 16.91 -4.80
C VAL A 122 20.01 17.51 -5.99
N GLN A 123 21.07 16.84 -6.43
CA GLN A 123 21.68 17.07 -7.73
C GLN A 123 21.01 16.14 -8.74
N LEU A 124 20.62 16.71 -9.88
CA LEU A 124 20.04 15.97 -10.99
C LEU A 124 21.08 15.76 -12.09
N SER A 125 20.87 14.74 -12.92
CA SER A 125 21.58 14.58 -14.20
C SER A 125 21.36 15.79 -15.10
N SER A 126 22.21 15.93 -16.13
CA SER A 126 22.16 17.06 -17.07
C SER A 126 20.81 17.18 -17.81
N ASP A 127 20.10 16.07 -18.02
CA ASP A 127 18.76 16.01 -18.59
C ASP A 127 17.63 16.31 -17.57
N GLY A 128 17.95 16.43 -16.28
CA GLY A 128 17.00 16.69 -15.20
C GLY A 128 16.11 15.50 -14.80
N CYS A 129 16.36 14.30 -15.34
CA CYS A 129 15.47 13.14 -15.20
C CYS A 129 15.91 12.14 -14.13
N ARG A 130 17.18 12.16 -13.69
CA ARG A 130 17.71 11.24 -12.68
C ARG A 130 18.30 12.00 -11.51
N VAL A 131 18.10 11.47 -10.31
CA VAL A 131 18.79 11.91 -9.10
C VAL A 131 20.18 11.30 -9.10
N ILE A 132 21.23 12.12 -9.03
CA ILE A 132 22.63 11.66 -9.02
C ILE A 132 23.32 11.86 -7.66
N ARG A 133 22.80 12.76 -6.82
CA ARG A 133 23.32 13.00 -5.46
C ARG A 133 22.26 13.67 -4.58
N GLY A 134 22.37 13.48 -3.27
CA GLY A 134 21.58 14.18 -2.27
C GLY A 134 22.09 13.87 -0.87
N ARG A 135 21.23 14.03 0.13
CA ARG A 135 21.41 13.47 1.47
C ARG A 135 20.11 12.85 1.92
N TRP A 136 20.15 11.61 2.38
CA TRP A 136 18.99 10.91 2.91
C TRP A 136 19.34 10.31 4.26
N ARG A 137 18.35 10.21 5.13
CA ARG A 137 18.43 9.40 6.35
C ARG A 137 17.56 8.17 6.13
N ASP A 138 18.16 6.99 6.19
CA ASP A 138 17.44 5.72 6.09
C ASP A 138 16.43 5.61 7.23
N SER A 139 15.17 5.39 6.87
CA SER A 139 14.07 5.30 7.83
C SER A 139 14.17 4.08 8.76
N TYR A 140 15.00 3.08 8.43
CA TYR A 140 15.09 1.81 9.18
C TYR A 140 16.32 1.69 10.06
N THR A 141 17.42 2.36 9.70
CA THR A 141 18.68 2.31 10.47
C THR A 141 19.11 3.65 11.06
N GLY A 142 18.48 4.75 10.63
CA GLY A 142 18.92 6.11 10.97
C GLY A 142 20.23 6.54 10.30
N GLN A 143 20.89 5.68 9.52
CA GLN A 143 22.13 5.99 8.80
C GLN A 143 21.90 7.00 7.69
N GLU A 144 22.92 7.80 7.40
CA GLU A 144 22.86 8.78 6.31
C GLU A 144 23.57 8.28 5.05
N PHE A 145 22.96 8.58 3.90
CA PHE A 145 23.45 8.21 2.57
C PHE A 145 23.51 9.44 1.68
N ARG A 146 24.45 9.44 0.73
CA ARG A 146 24.62 10.51 -0.27
C ARG A 146 24.55 10.02 -1.71
N ASP A 147 24.77 8.73 -1.92
CA ASP A 147 24.65 8.09 -3.21
C ASP A 147 23.23 7.47 -3.36
N PRO A 148 22.41 7.92 -4.32
CA PRO A 148 21.10 7.34 -4.55
C PRO A 148 21.13 5.87 -5.01
N HIS A 149 22.28 5.31 -5.40
CA HIS A 149 22.44 3.89 -5.72
C HIS A 149 22.51 2.98 -4.48
N GLU A 150 22.80 3.54 -3.31
CA GLU A 150 22.78 2.81 -2.03
C GLU A 150 21.36 2.70 -1.44
N LEU A 151 20.38 3.33 -2.09
CA LEU A 151 19.02 3.49 -1.61
C LEU A 151 17.99 2.83 -2.53
N ASP A 152 17.01 2.20 -1.90
CA ASP A 152 15.77 1.75 -2.54
C ASP A 152 14.60 2.62 -2.06
N ILE A 153 13.52 2.60 -2.84
CA ILE A 153 12.20 3.04 -2.37
C ILE A 153 11.42 1.78 -1.98
N ASP A 154 11.19 1.61 -0.68
CA ASP A 154 10.42 0.49 -0.14
C ASP A 154 8.93 0.85 -0.06
N HIS A 155 8.09 -0.13 -0.34
CA HIS A 155 6.69 -0.08 0.05
C HIS A 155 6.62 -0.48 1.52
N ARG A 156 6.25 0.46 2.40
CA ARG A 156 6.16 0.24 3.86
C ARG A 156 5.53 -1.12 4.16
N VAL A 157 4.35 -1.35 3.59
CA VAL A 157 3.73 -2.66 3.46
C VAL A 157 4.09 -3.20 2.07
N PRO A 158 4.93 -4.25 1.94
CA PRO A 158 5.37 -4.77 0.64
C PRO A 158 4.21 -5.09 -0.31
N LEU A 159 4.44 -5.08 -1.63
CA LEU A 159 3.39 -5.42 -2.60
C LEU A 159 2.81 -6.83 -2.40
N ASP A 160 3.66 -7.79 -2.04
CA ASP A 160 3.28 -9.18 -1.74
C ASP A 160 2.43 -9.26 -0.46
N GLU A 161 2.89 -8.63 0.61
CA GLU A 161 2.14 -8.46 1.86
C GLU A 161 0.78 -7.76 1.63
N ALA A 162 0.75 -6.73 0.79
CA ALA A 162 -0.48 -6.03 0.44
C ALA A 162 -1.45 -6.95 -0.31
N HIS A 163 -0.95 -7.84 -1.18
CA HIS A 163 -1.75 -8.87 -1.85
C HIS A 163 -2.39 -9.83 -0.84
N ASP A 164 -1.57 -10.35 0.06
CA ASP A 164 -1.95 -11.31 1.11
C ASP A 164 -2.97 -10.71 2.08
N SER A 165 -2.82 -9.43 2.39
CA SER A 165 -3.69 -8.64 3.27
C SER A 165 -5.01 -8.18 2.63
N GLY A 166 -5.34 -8.65 1.43
CA GLY A 166 -6.62 -8.37 0.75
C GLY A 166 -6.49 -7.64 -0.59
N GLY A 167 -5.29 -7.18 -0.93
CA GLY A 167 -4.99 -6.56 -2.23
C GLY A 167 -5.11 -7.52 -3.42
N HIS A 168 -5.14 -8.83 -3.17
CA HIS A 168 -5.47 -9.84 -4.19
C HIS A 168 -6.85 -9.61 -4.83
N ALA A 169 -7.79 -8.96 -4.13
CA ALA A 169 -9.11 -8.64 -4.64
C ALA A 169 -9.18 -7.28 -5.35
N TRP A 170 -8.08 -6.52 -5.37
CA TRP A 170 -8.07 -5.18 -5.95
C TRP A 170 -8.08 -5.20 -7.48
N SER A 171 -8.66 -4.14 -8.04
CA SER A 171 -8.50 -3.80 -9.45
C SER A 171 -7.03 -3.53 -9.77
N ARG A 172 -6.63 -3.68 -11.03
CA ARG A 172 -5.27 -3.34 -11.47
C ARG A 172 -4.99 -1.85 -11.28
N GLU A 173 -6.01 -1.02 -11.46
CA GLU A 173 -5.95 0.42 -11.25
C GLU A 173 -5.62 0.75 -9.78
N ARG A 174 -6.26 0.09 -8.82
CA ARG A 174 -5.97 0.29 -7.39
C ARG A 174 -4.61 -0.27 -6.99
N ARG A 175 -4.20 -1.42 -7.52
CA ARG A 175 -2.83 -1.93 -7.34
C ARG A 175 -1.78 -0.93 -7.85
N THR A 176 -2.04 -0.33 -9.02
CA THR A 176 -1.20 0.73 -9.59
C THR A 176 -1.20 1.97 -8.71
N ALA A 177 -2.35 2.39 -8.19
CA ALA A 177 -2.44 3.53 -7.28
C ALA A 177 -1.66 3.32 -5.99
N TYR A 178 -1.77 2.13 -5.36
CA TYR A 178 -1.01 1.76 -4.18
C TYR A 178 0.50 1.78 -4.45
N ALA A 179 0.89 1.12 -5.53
CA ALA A 179 2.27 0.94 -5.91
C ALA A 179 3.02 2.25 -6.23
N ASN A 180 2.28 3.32 -6.55
CA ASN A 180 2.80 4.61 -6.97
C ASN A 180 2.38 5.77 -6.03
N ASP A 181 1.88 5.47 -4.83
CA ASP A 181 1.33 6.49 -3.92
C ASP A 181 2.42 7.39 -3.33
N LEU A 182 2.55 8.59 -3.90
CA LEU A 182 3.39 9.67 -3.38
C LEU A 182 2.61 10.64 -2.47
N THR A 183 1.29 10.49 -2.36
CA THR A 183 0.44 11.41 -1.59
C THR A 183 0.53 11.15 -0.09
N ASP A 184 1.02 9.98 0.31
CA ASP A 184 1.43 9.65 1.67
C ASP A 184 2.91 9.28 1.72
N ARG A 185 3.70 10.01 2.50
CA ARG A 185 5.11 9.67 2.71
C ARG A 185 5.30 8.32 3.38
N ARG A 186 4.26 7.77 4.04
CA ARG A 186 4.33 6.48 4.73
C ARG A 186 4.24 5.30 3.76
N THR A 187 3.60 5.44 2.59
CA THR A 187 3.40 4.33 1.66
C THR A 187 4.71 3.93 0.98
N LEU A 188 5.44 4.92 0.45
CA LEU A 188 6.74 4.75 -0.21
C LEU A 188 7.81 5.44 0.62
N VAL A 189 8.84 4.73 1.06
CA VAL A 189 9.89 5.27 1.95
C VAL A 189 11.29 5.03 1.37
N THR A 190 12.16 6.04 1.45
CA THR A 190 13.57 5.91 1.07
C THR A 190 14.35 5.19 2.16
N VAL A 191 15.01 4.08 1.80
CA VAL A 191 15.70 3.21 2.76
C VAL A 191 16.99 2.63 2.17
N ALA A 192 17.89 2.19 3.04
CA ALA A 192 19.12 1.51 2.62
C ALA A 192 18.78 0.22 1.85
N ALA A 193 19.36 0.06 0.66
CA ALA A 193 18.96 -1.01 -0.27
C ALA A 193 19.23 -2.41 0.31
N ALA A 194 20.31 -2.59 1.08
CA ALA A 194 20.60 -3.85 1.76
C ALA A 194 19.55 -4.21 2.83
N VAL A 195 19.07 -3.21 3.57
CA VAL A 195 18.06 -3.38 4.63
C VAL A 195 16.71 -3.71 4.01
N ASN A 196 16.33 -3.03 2.93
CA ASN A 196 15.13 -3.32 2.16
C ASN A 196 15.11 -4.77 1.63
N ARG A 197 16.22 -5.22 1.04
CA ARG A 197 16.34 -6.60 0.56
C ARG A 197 16.27 -7.63 1.70
N ALA A 198 16.79 -7.30 2.88
CA ALA A 198 16.67 -8.15 4.06
C ALA A 198 15.22 -8.25 4.57
N LYS A 199 14.47 -7.14 4.54
CA LYS A 199 13.02 -7.11 4.81
C LYS A 199 12.26 -8.00 3.83
N GLY A 200 12.38 -7.72 2.53
CA GLY A 200 11.65 -8.44 1.48
C GLY A 200 10.14 -8.25 1.64
N ALA A 201 9.37 -9.34 1.58
CA ALA A 201 7.91 -9.34 1.73
C ALA A 201 7.42 -9.43 3.18
N LYS A 202 8.32 -9.51 4.17
CA LYS A 202 7.97 -9.86 5.55
C LYS A 202 7.15 -8.76 6.25
N GLY A 203 6.16 -9.20 7.03
CA GLY A 203 5.41 -8.38 7.98
C GLY A 203 6.19 -8.12 9.29
N PRO A 204 5.66 -7.24 10.18
CA PRO A 204 6.22 -6.94 11.49
C PRO A 204 6.46 -8.14 12.41
N ASP A 205 5.82 -9.27 12.17
CA ASP A 205 5.99 -10.51 12.91
C ASP A 205 7.25 -11.31 12.50
N ASP A 206 7.72 -11.13 11.26
CA ASP A 206 8.91 -11.81 10.74
C ASP A 206 10.11 -10.86 10.52
N TRP A 207 9.88 -9.54 10.48
CA TRP A 207 10.94 -8.55 10.33
C TRP A 207 10.59 -7.21 10.98
N LEU A 208 11.57 -6.65 11.70
CA LEU A 208 11.52 -5.31 12.26
C LEU A 208 12.84 -4.56 11.93
N PRO A 209 12.80 -3.22 11.86
CA PRO A 209 14.00 -2.41 11.68
C PRO A 209 15.11 -2.76 12.70
N PRO A 210 16.38 -2.82 12.26
CA PRO A 210 17.50 -3.14 13.16
C PRO A 210 17.78 -2.03 14.18
N ASP A 211 17.49 -0.76 13.84
CA ASP A 211 17.55 0.33 14.80
C ASP A 211 16.27 0.37 15.65
N ARG A 212 16.44 0.05 16.94
CA ARG A 212 15.35 0.01 17.91
C ARG A 212 14.65 1.35 18.10
N THR A 213 15.33 2.46 17.83
CA THR A 213 14.73 3.80 17.93
C THR A 213 13.67 4.05 16.85
N GLN A 214 13.70 3.29 15.75
CA GLN A 214 12.74 3.39 14.65
C GLN A 214 11.48 2.50 14.84
N LEU A 215 11.47 1.56 15.80
CA LEU A 215 10.40 0.56 15.92
C LEU A 215 9.01 1.18 16.07
N CYS A 216 8.88 2.19 16.95
CA CYS A 216 7.60 2.83 17.21
C CYS A 216 7.06 3.52 15.96
N ARG A 217 7.93 4.24 15.25
CA ARG A 217 7.57 4.92 14.01
C ARG A 217 7.22 3.92 12.91
N TYR A 218 8.02 2.87 12.76
CA TYR A 218 7.81 1.80 11.79
C TYR A 218 6.41 1.18 11.93
N VAL A 219 6.05 0.77 13.15
CA VAL A 219 4.76 0.13 13.41
C VAL A 219 3.60 1.11 13.27
N ALA A 220 3.76 2.36 13.71
CA ALA A 220 2.74 3.38 13.51
C ALA A 220 2.47 3.65 12.02
N ASP A 221 3.52 3.80 11.22
CA ASP A 221 3.40 4.02 9.78
C ASP A 221 2.82 2.78 9.08
N TRP A 222 3.20 1.57 9.51
CA TRP A 222 2.63 0.32 9.02
C TRP A 222 1.12 0.25 9.24
N VAL A 223 0.65 0.50 10.47
CA VAL A 223 -0.77 0.55 10.83
C VAL A 223 -1.49 1.63 10.03
N ALA A 224 -0.90 2.81 9.87
CA ALA A 224 -1.48 3.90 9.10
C ALA A 224 -1.66 3.53 7.62
N VAL A 225 -0.66 2.90 7.00
CA VAL A 225 -0.75 2.44 5.61
C VAL A 225 -1.81 1.35 5.46
N LYS A 226 -1.83 0.35 6.35
CA LYS A 226 -2.84 -0.71 6.31
C LYS A 226 -4.26 -0.16 6.48
N LEU A 227 -4.45 0.76 7.42
CA LEU A 227 -5.75 1.43 7.61
C LEU A 227 -6.15 2.23 6.37
N ARG A 228 -5.26 3.09 5.86
CA ARG A 228 -5.52 3.95 4.70
C ARG A 228 -5.94 3.15 3.47
N TRP A 229 -5.29 2.02 3.24
CA TRP A 229 -5.53 1.16 2.08
C TRP A 229 -6.53 0.03 2.31
N ASP A 230 -7.10 -0.08 3.52
CA ASP A 230 -8.02 -1.16 3.93
C ASP A 230 -7.42 -2.56 3.71
N LEU A 231 -6.16 -2.69 4.10
CA LEU A 231 -5.45 -3.95 4.22
C LEU A 231 -5.72 -4.55 5.60
N ALA A 232 -5.98 -5.85 5.64
CA ALA A 232 -6.11 -6.58 6.89
C ALA A 232 -4.75 -6.77 7.56
N VAL A 233 -4.78 -7.11 8.84
CA VAL A 233 -3.65 -7.75 9.52
C VAL A 233 -3.98 -9.20 9.79
N ASP A 234 -2.97 -10.05 9.85
CA ASP A 234 -3.14 -11.40 10.35
C ASP A 234 -3.02 -11.45 11.90
N ALA A 235 -3.24 -12.61 12.51
CA ALA A 235 -3.20 -12.72 13.97
C ALA A 235 -1.78 -12.58 14.56
N ARG A 236 -0.75 -13.07 13.85
CA ARG A 236 0.65 -13.01 14.28
C ARG A 236 1.19 -11.60 14.17
N GLU A 237 0.93 -10.97 13.03
CA GLU A 237 1.22 -9.58 12.75
C GLU A 237 0.57 -8.66 13.77
N ARG A 238 -0.73 -8.85 14.05
CA ARG A 238 -1.44 -8.07 15.08
C ARG A 238 -0.75 -8.18 16.45
N ALA A 239 -0.38 -9.39 16.86
CA ALA A 239 0.31 -9.61 18.12
C ALA A 239 1.69 -8.94 18.16
N SER A 240 2.45 -9.00 17.07
CA SER A 240 3.75 -8.31 16.96
C SER A 240 3.61 -6.78 17.06
N ILE A 241 2.64 -6.22 16.35
CA ILE A 241 2.31 -4.79 16.40
C ILE A 241 1.97 -4.38 17.84
N ASP A 242 1.07 -5.10 18.51
CA ASP A 242 0.66 -4.80 19.88
C ASP A 242 1.85 -4.89 20.85
N GLN A 243 2.73 -5.89 20.71
CA GLN A 243 3.95 -6.04 21.52
C GLN A 243 4.91 -4.85 21.36
N VAL A 244 5.12 -4.37 20.13
CA VAL A 244 5.97 -3.20 19.88
C VAL A 244 5.36 -1.94 20.48
N LEU A 245 4.05 -1.71 20.27
CA LEU A 245 3.34 -0.54 20.81
C LEU A 245 3.37 -0.51 22.35
N ASP A 246 3.27 -1.66 23.00
CA ASP A 246 3.43 -1.77 24.46
C ASP A 246 4.85 -1.41 24.91
N GLY A 247 5.87 -1.81 24.14
CA GLY A 247 7.25 -1.38 24.35
C GLY A 247 7.42 0.14 24.24
N CYS A 248 6.82 0.73 23.20
CA CYS A 248 6.83 2.17 22.96
C CYS A 248 6.16 2.95 24.10
N ARG A 249 5.02 2.47 24.60
CA ARG A 249 4.33 3.09 25.73
C ARG A 249 5.17 3.08 27.00
N ARG A 250 5.93 2.01 27.26
CA ARG A 250 6.83 1.91 28.41
C ARG A 250 8.02 2.86 28.27
N ALA A 251 8.59 3.01 27.07
CA ALA A 251 9.73 3.90 26.82
C ALA A 251 9.36 5.39 26.87
N ALA A 252 8.07 5.74 26.70
CA ALA A 252 7.59 7.12 26.75
C ALA A 252 7.27 7.62 28.17
N ARG A 253 7.23 6.72 29.17
CA ARG A 253 7.06 7.04 30.59
C ARG A 253 8.39 7.42 31.22
#